data_AF-A0A4R2PMK0-F1
#
_entry.id   AF-A0A4R2PMK0-F1
#
_cell.length_a   1.000
_cell.length_b   1.000
_cell.length_c   1.000
_cell.angle_alpha   90.00
_cell.angle_beta   90.00
_cell.angle_gamma   90.00
#
_symmetry.space_group_name_H-M   'P 1'
#
loop_
_entity.id
_entity.type
_entity.pdbx_description
1 polymer ?
#
loop_
_entity_poly.entity_id
_entity_poly.type
_entity_poly.pdbx_seq_one_letter_code
_entity_poly.pdbx_strand_id
1 'polypeptide(L)'
;MRCRFVLLAAAPALASPAWSTVYLTVDQAKTALFPGVALVRDDRTLSDAQAAAIRSRSGVSVHSRDVHSWRAPDGARLIVDQVLGTHETITLALALDPAGAVRGLEILDYRESYGGQVRDPAWRAQFTGKRDGAPLELGRDIRNNSGGTLSARHVADGVRRLLATERIVFAQH
;
A
#
# COMPACT_ATOMS: atom_id res chain seq x y z
N MET A 1 -62.84 23.11 21.77
CA MET A 1 -61.80 22.27 21.14
C MET A 1 -60.48 23.03 21.16
N ARG A 2 -59.48 22.57 21.92
CA ARG A 2 -58.16 23.23 22.03
C ARG A 2 -57.14 22.38 21.30
N CYS A 3 -56.65 22.86 20.16
CA CYS A 3 -55.64 22.19 19.34
C CYS A 3 -54.25 22.46 19.96
N ARG A 4 -53.57 21.42 20.43
CA ARG A 4 -52.19 21.48 20.93
C ARG A 4 -51.24 21.28 19.74
N PHE A 5 -50.51 22.33 19.37
CA PHE A 5 -49.36 22.20 18.47
C PHE A 5 -48.21 21.53 19.22
N VAL A 6 -47.80 20.34 18.75
CA VAL A 6 -46.59 19.65 19.21
C VAL A 6 -45.42 20.21 18.41
N LEU A 7 -44.53 20.95 19.07
CA LEU A 7 -43.25 21.37 18.50
C LEU A 7 -42.33 20.14 18.42
N LEU A 8 -42.06 19.67 17.21
CA LEU A 8 -40.99 18.69 16.95
C LEU A 8 -39.64 19.40 17.09
N ALA A 9 -38.90 19.10 18.14
CA ALA A 9 -37.51 19.54 18.28
C ALA A 9 -36.63 18.73 17.29
N ALA A 10 -36.04 19.41 16.31
CA ALA A 10 -35.05 18.81 15.43
C ALA A 10 -33.72 18.62 16.19
N ALA A 11 -33.33 17.37 16.42
CA ALA A 11 -32.04 17.04 17.02
C ALA A 11 -30.92 17.23 15.97
N PRO A 12 -29.81 17.93 16.28
CA PRO A 12 -28.68 18.05 15.38
C PRO A 12 -27.97 16.70 15.26
N ALA A 13 -27.79 16.21 14.03
CA ALA A 13 -26.97 15.04 13.75
C ALA A 13 -25.50 15.38 14.01
N LEU A 14 -24.94 14.82 15.08
CA LEU A 14 -23.51 14.86 15.34
C LEU A 14 -22.81 13.97 14.31
N ALA A 15 -22.18 14.57 13.30
CA ALA A 15 -21.28 13.85 12.42
C ALA A 15 -20.01 13.49 13.21
N SER A 16 -19.78 12.20 13.47
CA SER A 16 -18.53 11.76 14.10
C SER A 16 -17.37 12.08 13.15
N PRO A 17 -16.32 12.78 13.58
CA PRO A 17 -15.15 12.99 12.75
C PRO A 17 -14.47 11.63 12.52
N ALA A 18 -14.37 11.20 11.27
CA ALA A 18 -13.54 10.07 10.88
C ALA A 18 -12.07 10.47 11.09
N TRP A 19 -11.43 9.95 12.14
CA TRP A 19 -10.03 10.26 12.43
C TRP A 19 -9.13 9.46 11.50
N SER A 20 -8.67 10.12 10.44
CA SER A 20 -7.57 9.63 9.59
C SER A 20 -6.28 9.63 10.41
N THR A 21 -5.71 8.47 10.70
CA THR A 21 -4.39 8.40 11.33
C THR A 21 -3.32 8.14 10.28
N VAL A 22 -2.63 9.20 9.83
CA VAL A 22 -1.41 9.05 9.04
C VAL A 22 -0.30 8.59 9.98
N TYR A 23 0.30 7.45 9.69
CA TYR A 23 1.33 6.85 10.57
C TYR A 23 2.74 7.22 10.14
N LEU A 24 2.99 7.26 8.84
CA LEU A 24 4.26 7.69 8.25
C LEU A 24 3.96 8.56 7.04
N THR A 25 4.62 9.71 6.95
CA THR A 25 4.67 10.47 5.71
C THR A 25 5.60 9.78 4.71
N VAL A 26 5.46 10.12 3.42
CA VAL A 26 6.38 9.62 2.39
C VAL A 26 7.83 9.95 2.74
N ASP A 27 8.13 11.13 3.26
CA ASP A 27 9.51 11.51 3.60
C ASP A 27 10.06 10.75 4.82
N GLN A 28 9.20 10.43 5.80
CA GLN A 28 9.58 9.53 6.90
C GLN A 28 9.85 8.11 6.38
N ALA A 29 9.05 7.61 5.43
CA ALA A 29 9.28 6.32 4.80
C ALA A 29 10.58 6.30 3.98
N LYS A 30 10.90 7.38 3.24
CA LYS A 30 12.21 7.54 2.58
C LYS A 30 13.35 7.46 3.59
N THR A 31 13.23 8.16 4.71
CA THR A 31 14.26 8.16 5.77
C THR A 31 14.44 6.77 6.38
N ALA A 32 13.34 6.06 6.64
CA ALA A 32 13.36 4.73 7.22
C ALA A 32 13.94 3.66 6.26
N LEU A 33 13.59 3.73 4.98
CA LEU A 33 13.94 2.71 3.98
C LEU A 33 15.26 3.01 3.23
N PHE A 34 15.67 4.28 3.21
CA PHE A 34 16.84 4.80 2.49
C PHE A 34 17.61 5.83 3.36
N PRO A 35 18.11 5.41 4.54
CA PRO A 35 18.76 6.34 5.47
C PRO A 35 19.98 7.01 4.83
N GLY A 36 19.98 8.34 4.81
CA GLY A 36 21.08 9.15 4.25
C GLY A 36 21.17 9.14 2.72
N VAL A 37 20.20 8.59 2.00
CA VAL A 37 20.18 8.55 0.53
C VAL A 37 19.15 9.54 -0.01
N ALA A 38 19.60 10.45 -0.86
CA ALA A 38 18.71 11.36 -1.58
C ALA A 38 18.01 10.62 -2.73
N LEU A 39 16.67 10.60 -2.71
CA LEU A 39 15.86 9.98 -3.76
C LEU A 39 15.27 11.04 -4.69
N VAL A 40 15.37 10.81 -6.00
CA VAL A 40 14.83 11.70 -7.03
C VAL A 40 13.48 11.17 -7.49
N ARG A 41 12.46 12.04 -7.57
CA ARG A 41 11.12 11.67 -8.04
C ARG A 41 11.17 11.19 -9.50
N ASP A 42 10.52 10.06 -9.77
CA ASP A 42 10.48 9.37 -11.06
C ASP A 42 9.11 8.69 -11.25
N ASP A 43 8.05 9.47 -11.10
CA ASP A 43 6.68 8.99 -11.31
C ASP A 43 6.46 8.52 -12.75
N ARG A 44 5.58 7.53 -12.93
CA ARG A 44 5.23 6.98 -14.25
C ARG A 44 3.72 6.84 -14.39
N THR A 45 3.22 7.05 -15.60
CA THR A 45 1.84 6.72 -15.95
C THR A 45 1.84 5.46 -16.81
N LEU A 46 1.12 4.43 -16.36
CA LEU A 46 1.04 3.12 -17.01
C LEU A 46 0.19 3.16 -18.28
N SER A 47 0.74 2.67 -19.39
CA SER A 47 -0.06 2.36 -20.58
C SER A 47 -1.03 1.19 -20.31
N ASP A 48 -2.04 1.03 -21.17
CA ASP A 48 -2.95 -0.11 -21.10
C ASP A 48 -2.25 -1.45 -21.25
N ALA A 49 -1.26 -1.51 -22.13
CA ALA A 49 -0.44 -2.70 -22.28
C ALA A 49 0.34 -3.03 -21.00
N GLN A 50 0.94 -2.02 -20.35
CA GLN A 50 1.65 -2.21 -19.08
C GLN A 50 0.71 -2.64 -17.96
N ALA A 51 -0.45 -1.99 -17.80
CA ALA A 51 -1.40 -2.36 -16.76
C ALA A 51 -1.98 -3.77 -16.97
N ALA A 52 -2.28 -4.14 -18.22
CA ALA A 52 -2.72 -5.50 -18.56
C ALA A 52 -1.63 -6.54 -18.25
N ALA A 53 -0.37 -6.25 -18.60
CA ALA A 53 0.77 -7.11 -18.30
C ALA A 53 0.98 -7.27 -16.78
N ILE A 54 0.87 -6.19 -16.00
CA ILE A 54 0.97 -6.22 -14.53
C ILE A 54 -0.12 -7.10 -13.95
N ARG A 55 -1.37 -6.94 -14.40
CA ARG A 55 -2.50 -7.76 -13.95
C ARG A 55 -2.28 -9.24 -14.29
N SER A 56 -1.87 -9.54 -15.52
CA SER A 56 -1.63 -10.91 -15.96
C SER A 56 -0.52 -11.59 -15.16
N ARG A 57 0.51 -10.84 -14.77
CA ARG A 57 1.69 -11.36 -14.07
C ARG A 57 1.46 -11.52 -12.57
N SER A 58 0.80 -10.56 -11.94
CA SER A 58 0.57 -10.56 -10.49
C SER A 58 -0.73 -11.26 -10.07
N GLY A 59 -1.69 -11.40 -10.99
CA GLY A 59 -3.06 -11.81 -10.67
C GLY A 59 -3.89 -10.70 -10.00
N VAL A 60 -3.35 -9.48 -9.86
CA VAL A 60 -3.96 -8.39 -9.10
C VAL A 60 -4.26 -7.21 -10.03
N SER A 61 -5.48 -6.68 -9.96
CA SER A 61 -5.90 -5.53 -10.77
C SER A 61 -5.10 -4.27 -10.42
N VAL A 62 -4.77 -3.47 -11.43
CA VAL A 62 -4.15 -2.15 -11.28
C VAL A 62 -5.24 -1.13 -10.96
N HIS A 63 -5.16 -0.48 -9.81
CA HIS A 63 -6.19 0.47 -9.35
C HIS A 63 -5.94 1.89 -9.87
N SER A 64 -4.69 2.37 -9.80
CA SER A 64 -4.25 3.64 -10.37
C SER A 64 -3.27 3.40 -11.50
N ARG A 65 -3.33 4.22 -12.57
CA ARG A 65 -2.32 4.22 -13.63
C ARG A 65 -1.11 5.08 -13.26
N ASP A 66 -1.25 5.98 -12.31
CA ASP A 66 -0.13 6.79 -11.84
C ASP A 66 0.62 6.03 -10.75
N VAL A 67 1.89 5.74 -11.04
CA VAL A 67 2.84 5.09 -10.15
C VAL A 67 3.72 6.16 -9.53
N HIS A 68 3.53 6.42 -8.25
CA HIS A 68 4.37 7.33 -7.48
C HIS A 68 5.67 6.64 -7.11
N SER A 69 6.79 7.14 -7.61
CA SER A 69 8.07 6.48 -7.39
C SER A 69 9.24 7.44 -7.28
N TRP A 70 10.29 6.98 -6.62
CA TRP A 70 11.54 7.70 -6.48
C TRP A 70 12.71 6.75 -6.73
N ARG A 71 13.76 7.26 -7.36
CA ARG A 71 14.97 6.51 -7.71
C ARG A 71 16.16 6.99 -6.90
N ALA A 72 16.93 6.06 -6.37
CA ALA A 72 18.20 6.28 -5.71
C ALA A 72 19.36 6.33 -6.74
N PRO A 73 20.51 6.94 -6.40
CA PRO A 73 21.67 7.00 -7.29
C PRO A 73 22.21 5.62 -7.71
N ASP A 74 22.09 4.61 -6.84
CA ASP A 74 22.50 3.23 -7.10
C ASP A 74 21.52 2.45 -8.00
N GLY A 75 20.39 3.07 -8.39
CA GLY A 75 19.34 2.44 -9.18
C GLY A 75 18.23 1.80 -8.34
N ALA A 76 18.35 1.76 -7.01
CA ALA A 76 17.28 1.31 -6.12
C ALA A 76 16.06 2.22 -6.24
N ARG A 77 14.89 1.71 -5.85
CA ARG A 77 13.62 2.41 -6.07
C ARG A 77 12.72 2.35 -4.85
N LEU A 78 12.02 3.45 -4.58
CA LEU A 78 10.88 3.50 -3.69
C LEU A 78 9.61 3.63 -4.54
N ILE A 79 8.61 2.78 -4.31
CA ILE A 79 7.29 2.89 -4.95
C ILE A 79 6.24 3.04 -3.85
N VAL A 80 5.36 4.04 -3.99
CA VAL A 80 4.22 4.26 -3.08
C VAL A 80 2.93 3.94 -3.84
N ASP A 81 2.08 3.16 -3.20
CA ASP A 81 0.86 2.64 -3.81
C ASP A 81 -0.24 2.42 -2.77
N GLN A 82 -1.47 2.26 -3.25
CA GLN A 82 -2.64 2.01 -2.44
C GLN A 82 -3.26 0.65 -2.78
N VAL A 83 -3.55 -0.11 -1.72
CA VAL A 83 -4.37 -1.31 -1.81
C VAL A 83 -5.69 -1.08 -1.11
N LEU A 84 -6.72 -1.81 -1.54
CA LEU A 84 -7.99 -1.81 -0.85
C LEU A 84 -7.80 -2.47 0.52
N GLY A 85 -8.32 -1.87 1.59
CA GLY A 85 -8.56 -2.57 2.85
C GLY A 85 -9.96 -3.16 2.86
N THR A 86 -10.42 -3.54 4.05
CA THR A 86 -11.81 -3.99 4.30
C THR A 86 -12.77 -2.81 4.30
N HIS A 87 -12.36 -1.67 4.84
CA HIS A 87 -13.20 -0.47 4.98
C HIS A 87 -12.60 0.77 4.29
N GLU A 88 -11.27 0.88 4.27
CA GLU A 88 -10.55 2.04 3.71
C GLU A 88 -9.27 1.58 2.99
N THR A 89 -8.65 2.45 2.19
CA THR A 89 -7.39 2.12 1.49
C THR A 89 -6.21 2.08 2.46
N ILE A 90 -5.24 1.21 2.14
CA ILE A 90 -3.98 1.09 2.84
C ILE A 90 -2.91 1.64 1.92
N THR A 91 -2.16 2.64 2.38
CA THR A 91 -1.03 3.19 1.62
C THR A 91 0.25 2.49 2.07
N LEU A 92 1.00 1.94 1.12
CA LEU A 92 2.26 1.24 1.35
C LEU A 92 3.40 1.91 0.58
N ALA A 93 4.60 1.83 1.14
CA ALA A 93 5.84 2.21 0.48
C ALA A 93 6.76 0.99 0.39
N LEU A 94 7.08 0.56 -0.82
CA LEU A 94 7.95 -0.58 -1.10
C LEU A 94 9.31 -0.08 -1.58
N ALA A 95 10.36 -0.43 -0.85
CA ALA A 95 11.73 -0.20 -1.25
C ALA A 95 12.28 -1.43 -1.95
N LEU A 96 12.85 -1.23 -3.14
CA LEU A 96 13.46 -2.25 -3.97
C LEU A 96 14.95 -1.93 -4.15
N ASP A 97 15.79 -2.96 -4.08
CA ASP A 97 17.20 -2.86 -4.46
C ASP A 97 17.35 -2.69 -5.99
N PRO A 98 18.55 -2.38 -6.51
CA PRO A 98 18.77 -2.21 -7.95
C PRO A 98 18.50 -3.46 -8.79
N ALA A 99 18.37 -4.63 -8.15
CA ALA A 99 18.08 -5.91 -8.79
C ALA A 99 16.59 -6.31 -8.68
N GLY A 100 15.73 -5.39 -8.23
CA GLY A 100 14.28 -5.57 -8.10
C GLY A 100 13.86 -6.40 -6.88
N ALA A 101 14.74 -6.64 -5.91
CA ALA A 101 14.40 -7.35 -4.69
C ALA A 101 13.89 -6.40 -3.60
N VAL A 102 12.92 -6.85 -2.81
CA VAL A 102 12.41 -6.07 -1.68
C VAL A 102 13.52 -5.83 -0.65
N ARG A 103 13.89 -4.57 -0.45
CA ARG A 103 14.72 -4.10 0.65
C ARG A 103 13.90 -3.90 1.92
N GLY A 104 12.68 -3.38 1.77
CA GLY A 104 11.77 -3.14 2.89
C GLY A 104 10.39 -2.68 2.43
N LEU A 105 9.44 -2.72 3.35
CA LEU A 105 8.04 -2.34 3.13
C LEU A 105 7.58 -1.52 4.33
N GLU A 106 7.01 -0.34 4.16
CA GLU A 106 6.36 0.43 5.23
C GLU A 106 4.87 0.64 4.94
N ILE A 107 4.06 0.75 6.00
CA ILE A 107 2.64 1.09 5.92
C ILE A 107 2.49 2.55 6.35
N LEU A 108 2.08 3.41 5.42
CA LEU A 108 2.04 4.86 5.60
C LEU A 108 0.72 5.33 6.16
N ASP A 109 -0.37 4.80 5.63
CA ASP A 109 -1.72 5.12 6.05
C ASP A 109 -2.53 3.83 6.20
N TYR A 110 -3.24 3.70 7.31
CA TYR A 110 -4.06 2.54 7.64
C TYR A 110 -5.30 2.99 8.41
N ARG A 111 -6.42 3.12 7.70
CA ARG A 111 -7.60 3.82 8.22
C ARG A 111 -8.69 2.84 8.65
N GLU A 112 -8.31 1.71 9.23
CA GLU A 112 -9.25 0.70 9.71
C GLU A 112 -9.17 0.54 11.22
N SER A 113 -10.33 0.35 11.87
CA SER A 113 -10.41 0.15 13.32
C SER A 113 -9.81 -1.18 13.79
N TYR A 114 -9.58 -2.13 12.88
CA TYR A 114 -9.04 -3.47 13.13
C TYR A 114 -8.14 -3.89 11.98
N GLY A 115 -7.07 -4.66 12.25
CA GLY A 115 -6.15 -5.19 11.23
C GLY A 115 -4.79 -4.48 11.12
N GLY A 116 -4.49 -3.55 12.04
CA GLY A 116 -3.23 -2.79 12.08
C GLY A 116 -1.96 -3.63 12.27
N GLN A 117 -2.08 -4.94 12.49
CA GLN A 117 -0.96 -5.88 12.61
C GLN A 117 -0.10 -5.95 11.35
N VAL A 118 -0.57 -5.48 10.18
CA VAL A 118 0.26 -5.37 8.97
C VAL A 118 1.42 -4.38 9.14
N ARG A 119 1.37 -3.55 10.18
CA ARG A 119 2.43 -2.61 10.55
C ARG A 119 3.57 -3.27 11.33
N ASP A 120 3.35 -4.45 11.90
CA ASP A 120 4.37 -5.18 12.67
C ASP A 120 5.63 -5.38 11.81
N PRO A 121 6.79 -4.82 12.21
CA PRO A 121 8.04 -4.97 11.49
C PRO A 121 8.41 -6.44 11.25
N ALA A 122 8.13 -7.34 12.20
CA ALA A 122 8.43 -8.77 12.06
C ALA A 122 7.56 -9.43 10.98
N TRP A 123 6.30 -9.00 10.87
CA TRP A 123 5.41 -9.48 9.80
C TRP A 123 5.87 -8.96 8.43
N ARG A 124 6.24 -7.67 8.33
CA ARG A 124 6.71 -7.04 7.08
C ARG A 124 8.06 -7.58 6.60
N ALA A 125 8.91 -8.01 7.52
CA ALA A 125 10.21 -8.61 7.18
C ALA A 125 10.09 -9.89 6.32
N GLN A 126 8.92 -10.53 6.27
CA GLN A 126 8.67 -11.69 5.40
C GLN A 126 8.78 -11.37 3.90
N PHE A 127 8.65 -10.09 3.52
CA PHE A 127 8.78 -9.65 2.13
C PHE A 127 10.22 -9.40 1.71
N THR A 128 11.15 -9.20 2.64
CA THR A 128 12.56 -8.87 2.33
C THR A 128 13.20 -9.95 1.45
N GLY A 129 13.90 -9.52 0.40
CA GLY A 129 14.57 -10.37 -0.58
C GLY A 129 13.64 -10.96 -1.65
N LYS A 130 12.31 -10.84 -1.52
CA LYS A 130 11.37 -11.31 -2.54
C LYS A 130 11.50 -10.47 -3.82
N ARG A 131 11.23 -11.09 -4.97
CA ARG A 131 11.33 -10.51 -6.31
C ARG A 131 10.08 -10.81 -7.11
N ASP A 132 9.94 -10.17 -8.26
CA ASP A 132 8.93 -10.54 -9.24
C ASP A 132 8.93 -12.07 -9.51
N GLY A 133 7.74 -12.65 -9.57
CA GLY A 133 7.54 -14.10 -9.68
C GLY A 133 7.66 -14.89 -8.37
N ALA A 134 8.05 -14.28 -7.25
CA ALA A 134 8.05 -14.96 -5.96
C ALA A 134 6.61 -15.29 -5.50
N PRO A 135 6.39 -16.48 -4.91
CA PRO A 135 5.11 -16.82 -4.31
C PRO A 135 4.92 -15.99 -3.03
N LEU A 136 3.77 -15.34 -2.92
CA LEU A 136 3.42 -14.40 -1.83
C LEU A 136 1.99 -14.64 -1.35
N GLU A 137 1.49 -15.88 -1.41
CA GLU A 137 0.12 -16.20 -0.99
C GLU A 137 0.03 -16.18 0.54
N LEU A 138 -0.93 -15.42 1.09
CA LEU A 138 -1.15 -15.36 2.53
C LEU A 138 -1.64 -16.72 3.06
N GLY A 139 -1.05 -17.18 4.16
CA GLY A 139 -1.33 -18.48 4.78
C GLY A 139 -0.53 -19.64 4.19
N ARG A 140 0.15 -19.41 3.05
CA ARG A 140 1.03 -20.39 2.40
C ARG A 140 2.48 -19.94 2.40
N ASP A 141 2.75 -18.77 1.83
CA ASP A 141 4.11 -18.20 1.70
C ASP A 141 4.35 -17.06 2.69
N ILE A 142 3.29 -16.30 3.02
CA ILE A 142 3.34 -15.21 3.99
C ILE A 142 2.47 -15.61 5.17
N ARG A 143 3.05 -15.66 6.38
CA ARG A 143 2.29 -15.97 7.58
C ARG A 143 1.23 -14.89 7.80
N ASN A 144 0.04 -15.31 8.17
CA ASN A 144 -1.02 -14.38 8.54
C ASN A 144 -0.69 -13.70 9.87
N ASN A 145 -1.23 -12.50 10.08
CA ASN A 145 -1.22 -11.84 11.37
C ASN A 145 -2.60 -12.01 12.04
N SER A 146 -2.61 -12.32 13.33
CA SER A 146 -3.87 -12.57 14.06
C SER A 146 -4.75 -11.31 14.03
N GLY A 147 -5.94 -11.42 13.44
CA GLY A 147 -6.96 -10.35 13.42
C GLY A 147 -6.97 -9.45 12.17
N GLY A 148 -6.04 -9.62 11.22
CA GLY A 148 -5.89 -8.74 10.03
C GLY A 148 -5.95 -9.47 8.69
N THR A 149 -6.63 -10.62 8.59
CA THR A 149 -6.53 -11.55 7.43
C THR A 149 -6.79 -10.92 6.07
N LEU A 150 -7.80 -10.04 5.93
CA LEU A 150 -8.12 -9.43 4.64
C LEU A 150 -7.10 -8.35 4.27
N SER A 151 -6.76 -7.46 5.20
CA SER A 151 -5.76 -6.41 5.02
C SER A 151 -4.37 -6.99 4.73
N ALA A 152 -3.97 -8.04 5.46
CA ALA A 152 -2.73 -8.77 5.21
C ALA A 152 -2.68 -9.40 3.82
N ARG A 153 -3.81 -9.96 3.34
CA ARG A 153 -3.92 -10.50 1.98
C ARG A 153 -3.75 -9.39 0.95
N HIS A 154 -4.47 -8.27 1.11
CA HIS A 154 -4.38 -7.16 0.16
C HIS A 154 -3.00 -6.50 0.16
N VAL A 155 -2.32 -6.41 1.31
CA VAL A 155 -0.92 -5.96 1.35
C VAL A 155 -0.01 -6.94 0.60
N ALA A 156 -0.14 -8.25 0.83
CA ALA A 156 0.67 -9.24 0.11
C ALA A 156 0.42 -9.22 -1.40
N ASP A 157 -0.84 -9.07 -1.81
CA ASP A 157 -1.24 -8.91 -3.21
C ASP A 157 -0.70 -7.59 -3.80
N GLY A 158 -0.74 -6.50 -3.03
CA GLY A 158 -0.13 -5.22 -3.38
C GLY A 158 1.37 -5.32 -3.62
N VAL A 159 2.11 -5.99 -2.72
CA VAL A 159 3.54 -6.24 -2.91
C VAL A 159 3.79 -7.05 -4.18
N ARG A 160 3.00 -8.11 -4.42
CA ARG A 160 3.12 -8.91 -5.66
C ARG A 160 2.87 -8.07 -6.92
N ARG A 161 1.87 -7.19 -6.88
CA ARG A 161 1.56 -6.23 -7.96
C ARG A 161 2.73 -5.27 -8.19
N LEU A 162 3.29 -4.70 -7.13
CA LEU A 162 4.39 -3.74 -7.21
C LEU A 162 5.68 -4.35 -7.73
N LEU A 163 5.97 -5.61 -7.40
CA LEU A 163 7.10 -6.33 -7.97
C LEU A 163 6.92 -6.55 -9.48
N ALA A 164 5.71 -6.88 -9.92
CA ALA A 164 5.40 -6.93 -11.35
C ALA A 164 5.50 -5.55 -12.03
N THR A 165 5.06 -4.48 -11.36
CA THR A 165 5.23 -3.09 -11.83
C THR A 165 6.70 -2.75 -12.01
N GLU A 166 7.57 -3.09 -11.06
CA GLU A 166 9.01 -2.89 -11.20
C GLU A 166 9.56 -3.57 -12.45
N ARG A 167 9.22 -4.85 -12.63
CA ARG A 167 9.72 -5.65 -13.74
C ARG A 167 9.29 -5.13 -15.11
N ILE A 168 8.05 -4.64 -15.21
CA ILE A 168 7.42 -4.24 -16.48
C ILE A 168 7.76 -2.80 -16.85
N VAL A 169 7.86 -1.91 -15.87
CA VAL A 169 7.96 -0.46 -16.09
C VAL A 169 9.39 0.04 -15.98
N PHE A 170 10.18 -0.53 -15.06
CA PHE A 170 11.47 0.02 -14.68
C PHE A 170 12.65 -0.88 -15.04
N ALA A 171 12.47 -2.21 -15.07
CA ALA A 171 13.54 -3.16 -15.38
C ALA A 171 13.76 -3.42 -16.89
N GLN A 172 13.18 -2.61 -17.77
CA GLN A 172 13.44 -2.70 -19.21
C GLN A 172 14.68 -1.87 -19.59
N HIS A 173 15.85 -2.51 -19.52
CA HIS A 173 17.09 -2.07 -20.16
C HIS A 173 17.71 -3.24 -20.91
#